data_AF-Q1RJ90-F1
#
_entry.id   AF-Q1RJ90-F1
#
_cell.length_a   1.000
_cell.length_b   1.000
_cell.length_c   1.000
_cell.angle_alpha   90.00
_cell.angle_beta   90.00
_cell.angle_gamma   90.00
#
_symmetry.space_group_name_H-M   'P 1'
#
loop_
_entity.id
_entity.type
_entity.pdbx_description
1 polymer ?
#
loop_
_entity_poly.entity_id
_entity_poly.type
_entity_poly.pdbx_seq_one_letter_code
_entity_poly.pdbx_strand_id
1 'polypeptide(L)'
;MILVDSNIILDILTFDPNWYEWSSNKIKLLSQSHELIINDIIYTEISIGFKRIEELEVIIDDFRLTPMSKEVLFLAGKAFQKYKLNGGIKNSILPDFLSVLMQVY
;
A
#
# COMPACT_ATOMS: atom_id res chain seq x y z
N MET A 1 -3.73 -14.75 -1.83
CA MET A 1 -3.36 -13.38 -2.23
C MET A 1 -3.07 -12.60 -0.95
N ILE A 2 -2.01 -11.79 -0.92
CA ILE A 2 -1.66 -10.94 0.23
C ILE A 2 -1.46 -9.51 -0.28
N LEU A 3 -2.19 -8.57 0.32
CA LEU A 3 -2.00 -7.14 0.07
C LEU A 3 -0.71 -6.67 0.73
N VAL A 4 0.18 -6.06 -0.04
CA VAL A 4 1.47 -5.55 0.44
C VAL A 4 1.38 -4.05 0.65
N ASP A 5 1.69 -3.60 1.86
CA ASP A 5 1.70 -2.18 2.21
C ASP A 5 2.81 -1.41 1.47
N SER A 6 2.59 -0.13 1.18
CA SER A 6 3.57 0.72 0.51
C SER A 6 4.87 0.84 1.30
N ASN A 7 4.82 0.85 2.63
CA ASN A 7 6.03 0.94 3.46
C ASN A 7 6.99 -0.22 3.20
N ILE A 8 6.47 -1.45 3.07
CA ILE A 8 7.29 -2.64 2.78
C ILE A 8 8.01 -2.50 1.45
N ILE A 9 7.33 -1.94 0.45
CA ILE A 9 7.89 -1.70 -0.88
C ILE A 9 8.92 -0.57 -0.81
N LEU A 10 8.60 0.52 -0.12
CA LEU A 10 9.47 1.69 0.04
C LEU A 10 10.76 1.34 0.79
N ASP A 11 10.72 0.49 1.82
CA ASP A 11 11.90 0.02 2.54
C ASP A 11 12.91 -0.64 1.58
N ILE A 12 12.40 -1.40 0.61
CA ILE A 12 13.22 -2.10 -0.38
C ILE A 12 13.76 -1.11 -1.42
N LEU A 13 12.91 -0.22 -1.94
CA LEU A 13 13.30 0.73 -2.99
C LEU A 13 14.27 1.79 -2.50
N THR A 14 14.14 2.21 -1.25
CA THR A 14 14.99 3.24 -0.64
C THR A 14 16.23 2.66 0.04
N PHE A 15 16.37 1.33 0.07
CA PHE A 15 17.42 0.63 0.82
C PHE A 15 17.44 1.07 2.30
N ASP A 16 16.27 1.07 2.95
CA ASP A 16 16.17 1.51 4.34
C ASP A 16 17.11 0.66 5.23
N PRO A 17 18.06 1.28 5.94
CA PRO A 17 19.10 0.54 6.66
C PRO A 17 18.56 -0.31 7.82
N ASN A 18 17.35 -0.04 8.31
CA ASN A 18 16.74 -0.76 9.41
C ASN A 18 15.76 -1.83 8.92
N TRP A 19 15.04 -1.55 7.83
CA TRP A 19 13.89 -2.38 7.40
C TRP A 19 14.14 -3.18 6.13
N TYR A 20 15.12 -2.80 5.31
CA TYR A 20 15.38 -3.44 4.02
C TYR A 20 15.50 -4.97 4.12
N GLU A 21 16.31 -5.47 5.05
CA GLU A 21 16.54 -6.92 5.19
C GLU A 21 15.26 -7.65 5.61
N TRP A 22 14.51 -7.08 6.56
CA TRP A 22 13.27 -7.67 7.03
C TRP A 22 12.19 -7.68 5.95
N SER A 23 11.97 -6.55 5.28
CA SER A 23 10.97 -6.38 4.21
C SER A 23 11.29 -7.29 3.02
N SER A 24 12.56 -7.33 2.58
CA SER A 24 13.02 -8.22 1.49
C SER A 24 12.79 -9.70 1.82
N ASN A 25 13.16 -10.13 3.03
CA ASN A 25 12.96 -11.52 3.46
C ASN A 25 11.47 -11.87 3.56
N LYS A 26 10.62 -10.93 4.01
CA LYS A 26 9.18 -11.14 4.13
C LYS A 26 8.52 -11.30 2.76
N ILE A 27 8.82 -10.42 1.80
CA ILE A 27 8.34 -10.54 0.42
C ILE A 27 8.78 -11.88 -0.17
N LYS A 28 10.06 -12.23 -0.06
CA LYS A 28 10.61 -13.48 -0.59
C LYS A 28 9.92 -14.72 0.01
N LEU A 29 9.60 -14.70 1.30
CA LEU A 29 8.92 -15.82 1.96
C LEU A 29 7.46 -15.93 1.51
N LEU A 30 6.75 -14.80 1.44
CA LEU A 30 5.33 -14.80 1.10
C LEU A 30 5.09 -15.10 -0.38
N SER A 31 5.94 -14.61 -1.28
CA SER A 31 5.84 -14.87 -2.72
C SER A 31 6.00 -16.36 -3.10
N GLN A 32 6.63 -17.16 -2.23
CA GLN A 32 6.74 -18.62 -2.44
C GLN A 32 5.40 -19.35 -2.36
N SER A 33 4.41 -18.77 -1.66
CA SER A 33 3.15 -19.45 -1.34
C SER A 33 1.91 -18.60 -1.62
N HIS A 34 2.07 -17.31 -1.90
CA HIS A 34 0.99 -16.36 -2.10
C HIS A 34 1.29 -15.43 -3.26
N GLU A 35 0.27 -15.14 -4.07
CA GLU A 35 0.29 -14.01 -4.99
C GLU A 35 0.28 -12.70 -4.19
N LEU A 36 1.28 -11.85 -4.42
CA LEU A 36 1.38 -10.54 -3.78
C LEU A 36 0.60 -9.52 -4.62
N ILE A 37 -0.20 -8.70 -3.94
CA ILE A 37 -1.05 -7.72 -4.61
C ILE A 37 -0.80 -6.31 -4.06
N ILE A 38 -1.02 -5.33 -4.92
CA ILE A 38 -1.08 -3.91 -4.57
C ILE A 38 -2.39 -3.33 -5.11
N ASN A 39 -2.87 -2.24 -4.52
CA ASN A 39 -4.06 -1.53 -5.00
C ASN A 39 -3.69 -0.15 -5.56
N ASP A 40 -4.70 0.54 -6.09
CA ASP A 40 -4.52 1.85 -6.74
C ASP A 40 -3.92 2.92 -5.80
N ILE A 41 -4.18 2.86 -4.49
CA ILE A 41 -3.59 3.80 -3.52
C ILE A 41 -2.12 3.51 -3.32
N ILE A 42 -1.76 2.24 -3.05
CA ILE A 42 -0.36 1.83 -2.87
C ILE A 42 0.45 2.18 -4.12
N TYR A 43 -0.10 1.89 -5.31
CA TYR A 43 0.50 2.28 -6.58
C TYR A 43 0.74 3.80 -6.66
N THR A 44 -0.25 4.60 -6.25
CA THR A 44 -0.13 6.06 -6.24
C THR A 44 0.97 6.53 -5.28
N GLU A 45 1.06 5.96 -4.08
CA GLU A 45 2.07 6.33 -3.07
C GLU A 45 3.49 6.02 -3.55
N ILE A 46 3.73 4.81 -4.05
CA ILE A 46 5.07 4.42 -4.53
C ILE A 46 5.48 5.20 -5.79
N SER A 47 4.52 5.60 -6.63
CA SER A 47 4.80 6.35 -7.86
C SER A 47 5.49 7.69 -7.64
N ILE A 48 5.35 8.29 -6.45
CA ILE A 48 6.00 9.57 -6.08
C ILE A 48 7.53 9.45 -6.16
N GLY A 49 8.09 8.25 -5.93
CA GLY A 49 9.53 8.00 -5.99
C GLY A 49 10.11 7.92 -7.41
N PHE A 50 9.27 7.91 -8.46
CA PHE A 50 9.69 7.64 -9.84
C PHE A 50 9.43 8.83 -10.75
N LYS A 51 10.32 9.04 -11.73
CA LYS A 51 10.14 10.11 -12.73
C LYS A 51 9.32 9.66 -13.93
N ARG A 52 9.26 8.35 -14.16
CA ARG A 52 8.65 7.73 -15.34
C ARG A 52 7.87 6.50 -14.92
N ILE A 53 6.74 6.27 -15.58
CA ILE A 53 5.86 5.13 -15.27
C ILE A 53 6.58 3.80 -15.54
N GLU A 54 7.42 3.73 -16.57
CA GLU A 54 8.14 2.52 -16.96
C GLU A 54 9.15 2.07 -15.89
N GLU A 55 9.69 2.99 -15.09
CA GLU A 55 10.60 2.67 -14.00
C GLU A 55 9.85 1.99 -12.84
N LEU A 56 8.63 2.45 -12.56
CA LEU A 56 7.78 1.86 -11.54
C LEU A 56 7.27 0.49 -12.00
N GLU A 57 6.77 0.37 -13.22
CA GLU A 57 6.19 -0.87 -13.76
C GLU A 57 7.19 -2.03 -13.70
N VAL A 58 8.48 -1.79 -13.95
CA VAL A 58 9.54 -2.81 -13.82
C VAL A 58 9.69 -3.30 -12.37
N ILE A 59 9.53 -2.39 -11.40
CA ILE A 59 9.67 -2.72 -9.98
C ILE A 59 8.48 -3.52 -9.47
N ILE A 60 7.27 -3.20 -9.95
CA ILE A 60 6.05 -3.83 -9.47
C ILE A 60 5.61 -5.04 -10.30
N ASP A 61 6.41 -5.49 -11.27
CA ASP A 61 6.08 -6.62 -12.16
C ASP A 61 5.80 -7.92 -11.38
N ASP A 62 6.44 -8.09 -10.22
CA ASP A 62 6.22 -9.21 -9.31
C ASP A 62 4.91 -9.10 -8.48
N PHE A 63 4.19 -7.99 -8.59
CA PHE A 63 2.94 -7.72 -7.88
C PHE A 63 1.77 -7.62 -8.84
N ARG A 64 0.64 -8.20 -8.43
CA ARG A 64 -0.60 -8.01 -9.16
C ARG A 64 -1.30 -6.74 -8.71
N LEU A 65 -1.50 -5.80 -9.63
CA LEU A 65 -2.35 -4.64 -9.39
C LEU A 65 -3.83 -5.07 -9.36
N THR A 66 -4.48 -4.86 -8.23
CA THR A 66 -5.91 -5.11 -8.02
C THR A 66 -6.65 -3.78 -7.85
N PRO A 67 -7.49 -3.39 -8.83
CA PRO A 67 -8.22 -2.13 -8.73
C PRO A 67 -9.21 -2.18 -7.58
N MET A 68 -9.38 -1.05 -6.88
CA MET A 68 -10.35 -0.98 -5.81
C MET A 68 -11.77 -0.95 -6.36
N SER A 69 -12.64 -1.79 -5.77
CA SER A 69 -14.06 -1.76 -6.10
C SER A 69 -14.73 -0.50 -5.55
N LYS A 70 -15.85 -0.10 -6.17
CA LYS A 70 -16.64 1.05 -5.71
C LYS A 70 -17.16 0.82 -4.29
N GLU A 71 -17.44 -0.43 -3.93
CA GLU A 71 -17.91 -0.85 -2.63
C GLU A 71 -16.85 -0.61 -1.55
N VAL A 72 -15.59 -0.99 -1.82
CA VAL A 72 -14.46 -0.76 -0.91
C VAL A 72 -14.25 0.73 -0.70
N LEU A 73 -14.20 1.50 -1.79
CA LEU A 73 -14.05 2.96 -1.73
C LEU A 73 -15.18 3.63 -0.93
N PHE A 74 -16.42 3.18 -1.12
CA PHE A 74 -17.58 3.71 -0.41
C PHE A 74 -17.50 3.42 1.10
N LEU A 75 -17.16 2.18 1.48
CA LEU A 75 -17.00 1.79 2.87
C LEU A 75 -15.86 2.56 3.55
N ALA A 76 -14.76 2.75 2.83
CA ALA A 76 -13.61 3.47 3.36
C ALA A 76 -13.94 4.95 3.62
N GLY A 77 -14.73 5.58 2.74
CA GLY A 77 -15.27 6.92 2.98
C GLY A 77 -16.19 7.01 4.21
N LYS A 78 -17.01 5.99 4.48
CA LYS A 78 -17.85 5.93 5.69
C LYS A 78 -17.03 5.76 6.95
N ALA A 79 -16.02 4.90 6.91
CA ALA A 79 -15.11 4.73 8.03
C ALA A 79 -14.30 6.00 8.29
N PHE A 80 -13.91 6.76 7.25
CA PHE A 80 -13.23 8.05 7.39
C PHE A 80 -14.11 9.11 8.05
N GLN A 81 -15.36 9.18 7.63
CA GLN A 81 -16.35 10.05 8.25
C GLN A 81 -16.49 9.73 9.75
N LYS A 82 -16.61 8.45 10.11
CA LYS A 82 -16.72 8.01 11.51
C LYS A 82 -15.46 8.35 12.31
N TYR A 83 -14.28 8.13 11.74
CA TYR A 83 -13.00 8.48 12.36
C TYR A 83 -12.89 9.99 12.64
N LYS A 84 -13.26 10.85 11.67
CA LYS A 84 -13.29 12.31 11.87
C LYS A 84 -14.27 12.74 12.95
N LEU A 85 -15.46 12.12 12.99
CA LEU A 85 -16.48 12.43 14.01
C LEU A 85 -16.03 12.03 15.42
N ASN A 86 -15.22 10.98 15.55
CA ASN A 86 -14.72 10.48 16.84
C ASN A 86 -13.46 11.21 17.35
N GLY A 87 -13.15 12.40 16.83
CA GLY A 87 -11.98 13.19 17.27
C GLY A 87 -10.66 12.75 16.66
N GLY A 88 -10.69 12.11 15.48
CA GLY A 88 -9.51 11.75 14.72
C GLY A 88 -8.54 12.92 14.51
N ILE A 89 -7.24 12.62 14.44
CA ILE A 89 -6.16 13.62 14.35
C ILE A 89 -6.39 14.49 13.10
N LYS A 90 -6.41 15.83 13.31
CA LYS A 90 -6.75 16.86 12.32
C LYS A 90 -6.02 16.76 10.97
N ASN A 91 -4.86 16.09 10.93
CA ASN A 91 -3.97 16.04 9.75
C ASN A 91 -3.98 14.70 9.00
N SER A 92 -4.80 13.72 9.39
CA SER A 92 -4.91 12.49 8.60
C SER A 92 -5.62 12.79 7.27
N ILE A 93 -4.83 12.78 6.20
CA ILE A 93 -5.33 12.97 4.83
C ILE A 93 -6.02 11.67 4.42
N LEU A 94 -7.04 11.76 3.57
CA LEU A 94 -7.82 10.62 3.11
C LEU A 94 -6.94 9.46 2.56
N PRO A 95 -5.87 9.70 1.77
CA PRO A 95 -4.97 8.63 1.31
C PRO A 95 -4.36 7.81 2.45
N ASP A 96 -3.68 8.46 3.42
CA ASP A 96 -3.09 7.78 4.59
C ASP A 96 -4.12 6.95 5.37
N PHE A 97 -5.36 7.46 5.46
CA PHE A 97 -6.43 6.77 6.17
C PHE A 97 -6.98 5.56 5.39
N LEU A 98 -7.02 5.62 4.06
CA LEU A 98 -7.44 4.49 3.23
C LEU A 98 -6.45 3.33 3.34
N SER A 99 -5.14 3.62 3.40
CA SER A 99 -4.07 2.61 3.57
C SER A 99 -4.21 1.89 4.93
N VAL A 100 -4.44 2.63 6.03
CA VAL A 100 -4.64 2.05 7.37
C VAL A 100 -5.91 1.19 7.47
N LEU A 101 -7.01 1.61 6.85
CA LEU A 101 -8.26 0.84 6.89
C LEU A 101 -8.16 -0.50 6.19
N MET A 102 -7.40 -0.58 5.11
CA MET A 102 -7.26 -1.82 4.34
C MET A 102 -6.30 -2.84 4.97
N GLN A 103 -5.62 -2.51 6.07
CA GLN A 103 -4.97 -3.53 6.91
C GLN A 103 -5.97 -4.26 7.83
N VAL A 104 -7.20 -3.72 7.99
CA VAL A 104 -8.22 -4.23 8.92
C VAL A 104 -9.29 -5.08 8.22
N TYR A 105 -9.32 -5.08 6.89
CA TYR A 105 -10.23 -5.88 6.05
C TYR A 105 -9.45 -6.86 5.18
#